data_AF-A0A6J3MGZ4-F1
#
_entry.id   AF-A0A6J3MGZ4-F1
#
_cell.length_a   1.000
_cell.length_b   1.000
_cell.length_c   1.000
_cell.angle_alpha   90.00
_cell.angle_beta   90.00
_cell.angle_gamma   90.00
#
_symmetry.space_group_name_H-M   'P 1'
#
loop_
_entity.id
_entity.type
_entity.pdbx_description
1 polymer ?
#
loop_
_entity_poly.entity_id
_entity_poly.type
_entity_poly.pdbx_seq_one_letter_code
_entity_poly.pdbx_strand_id
1 'polypeptide(L)'
;EDRPPYYPCSHPGESCSSAQCICFRNNVPCEKMCSCDASCDRKWQGCSCSTKTRKGQKHVCFEDDRCACYGLNRECDPDLCGTCGVCEVLDPLHRPHDTILSGRCNNANIQRGVAKRTLLGTSMVHGFGLYAGQKIVEHDFVGEYKGEIITKSESDRRAAVYEHQKLSYLFSLNKTQEIDSTYFGNKVRFINHADSKKANLYPRIMLVNLVHRIGLFGSRHVKNGEELFFDYG
;
A
#
# COMPACT_ATOMS: atom_id res chain seq x y z
N GLU A 1 11.11 2.86 1.18
CA GLU A 1 10.76 3.01 -0.25
C GLU A 1 11.53 4.20 -0.79
N ASP A 2 12.43 3.96 -1.74
CA ASP A 2 13.41 4.95 -2.19
C ASP A 2 13.00 5.65 -3.49
N ARG A 3 11.91 5.21 -4.11
CA ARG A 3 11.33 5.90 -5.26
C ARG A 3 10.89 7.32 -4.87
N PRO A 4 11.04 8.32 -5.75
CA PRO A 4 10.41 9.62 -5.55
C PRO A 4 8.88 9.52 -5.69
N PRO A 5 8.13 10.54 -5.25
CA PRO A 5 6.73 10.67 -5.62
C PRO A 5 6.57 10.63 -7.14
N TYR A 6 5.48 10.01 -7.59
CA TYR A 6 5.20 9.91 -9.00
C TYR A 6 4.59 11.21 -9.52
N TYR A 7 5.16 11.73 -10.60
CA TYR A 7 4.60 12.84 -11.36
C TYR A 7 4.48 12.43 -12.83
N PRO A 8 3.29 12.58 -13.45
CA PRO A 8 3.13 12.28 -14.86
C PRO A 8 4.08 13.14 -15.72
N CYS A 9 4.70 12.53 -16.74
CA CYS A 9 5.55 13.28 -17.65
C CYS A 9 4.72 14.15 -18.59
N SER A 10 5.29 15.29 -18.98
CA SER A 10 4.79 16.16 -20.04
C SER A 10 5.99 16.81 -20.73
N HIS A 11 6.23 16.44 -21.98
CA HIS A 11 7.32 16.93 -22.82
C HIS A 11 6.91 16.80 -24.31
N PRO A 12 6.06 17.72 -24.81
CA PRO A 12 5.53 17.64 -26.17
C PRO A 12 6.63 17.58 -27.23
N GLY A 13 6.46 16.72 -28.24
CA GLY A 13 7.43 16.55 -29.34
C GLY A 13 8.65 15.69 -29.01
N GLU A 14 8.83 15.29 -27.76
CA GLU A 14 9.99 14.53 -27.28
C GLU A 14 9.62 13.09 -26.88
N SER A 15 10.56 12.16 -27.09
CA SER A 15 10.38 10.76 -26.68
C SER A 15 10.56 10.56 -25.17
N CYS A 16 9.97 9.50 -24.61
CA CYS A 16 10.25 9.11 -23.23
C CYS A 16 11.57 8.35 -23.04
N SER A 17 12.44 8.29 -24.04
CA SER A 17 13.65 7.47 -24.02
C SER A 17 14.91 8.25 -23.61
N SER A 18 14.76 9.51 -23.19
CA SER A 18 15.86 10.39 -22.76
C SER A 18 15.59 11.03 -21.40
N ALA A 19 16.61 11.68 -20.83
CA ALA A 19 16.55 12.33 -19.52
C ALA A 19 15.53 13.48 -19.41
N GLN A 20 14.97 13.91 -20.54
CA GLN A 20 13.96 14.96 -20.67
C GLN A 20 12.61 14.47 -20.15
N CYS A 21 12.38 13.15 -20.20
CA CYS A 21 11.25 12.52 -19.54
C CYS A 21 11.55 12.29 -18.05
N ILE A 22 10.73 12.86 -17.17
CA ILE A 22 10.86 12.65 -15.72
C ILE A 22 10.69 11.17 -15.33
N CYS A 23 9.83 10.42 -16.03
CA CYS A 23 9.68 8.99 -15.79
C CYS A 23 10.96 8.23 -16.14
N PHE A 24 11.62 8.58 -17.26
CA PHE A 24 12.92 8.02 -17.64
C PHE A 24 13.99 8.33 -16.60
N ARG A 25 14.14 9.60 -16.24
CA ARG A 25 15.13 10.07 -15.25
C ARG A 25 14.97 9.40 -13.89
N ASN A 26 13.73 9.16 -13.47
CA ASN A 26 13.42 8.48 -12.20
C ASN A 26 13.44 6.95 -12.30
N ASN A 27 13.81 6.39 -13.46
CA ASN A 27 13.79 4.96 -13.75
C ASN A 27 12.45 4.27 -13.42
N VAL A 28 11.35 4.93 -13.77
CA VAL A 28 9.99 4.39 -13.61
C VAL A 28 9.28 4.30 -14.97
N PRO A 29 8.31 3.39 -15.11
CA PRO A 29 7.41 3.39 -16.26
C PRO A 29 6.62 4.71 -16.37
N CYS A 30 6.26 5.08 -17.59
CA CYS A 30 5.17 6.03 -17.81
C CYS A 30 3.85 5.35 -17.41
N GLU A 31 2.87 6.14 -16.98
CA GLU A 31 1.59 5.61 -16.53
C GLU A 31 0.46 6.19 -17.40
N LYS A 32 -0.77 5.74 -17.16
CA LYS A 32 -1.96 6.19 -17.92
C LYS A 32 -2.19 7.70 -17.87
N MET A 33 -1.75 8.37 -16.80
CA MET A 33 -1.87 9.82 -16.63
C MET A 33 -0.76 10.64 -17.31
N CYS A 34 0.29 10.00 -17.85
CA CYS A 34 1.34 10.71 -18.59
C CYS A 34 0.83 11.25 -19.92
N SER A 35 1.30 12.45 -20.28
CA SER A 35 0.98 13.13 -21.54
C SER A 35 1.83 12.66 -22.72
N CYS A 36 2.68 11.65 -22.54
CA CYS A 36 3.38 11.00 -23.66
C CYS A 36 2.42 10.21 -24.55
N ASP A 37 2.88 9.92 -25.77
CA ASP A 37 2.10 9.21 -26.78
C ASP A 37 1.49 7.89 -26.26
N ALA A 38 0.29 7.54 -26.74
CA ALA A 38 -0.38 6.30 -26.37
C ALA A 38 0.46 5.05 -26.70
N SER A 39 1.27 5.11 -27.76
CA SER A 39 2.21 4.07 -28.19
C SER A 39 3.56 4.09 -27.46
N CYS A 40 3.73 4.93 -26.44
CA CYS A 40 4.99 5.01 -25.69
C CYS A 40 5.41 3.65 -25.10
N ASP A 41 6.56 3.13 -25.54
CA ASP A 41 7.12 1.84 -25.09
C ASP A 41 7.38 1.75 -23.58
N ARG A 42 7.50 2.90 -22.91
CA ARG A 42 7.72 2.96 -21.47
C ARG A 42 6.43 2.96 -20.65
N LYS A 43 5.25 3.00 -21.28
CA LYS A 43 3.98 2.92 -20.54
C LYS A 43 3.84 1.57 -19.85
N TRP A 44 3.40 1.60 -18.60
CA TRP A 44 3.11 0.42 -17.82
C TRP A 44 2.02 -0.41 -18.48
N GLN A 45 2.23 -1.73 -18.56
CA GLN A 45 1.35 -2.66 -19.27
C GLN A 45 0.49 -3.51 -18.34
N GLY A 46 0.62 -3.34 -17.01
CA GLY A 46 0.00 -4.23 -16.04
C GLY A 46 0.71 -5.58 -15.90
N CYS A 47 0.10 -6.52 -15.18
CA CYS A 47 0.59 -7.88 -15.06
C CYS A 47 -0.10 -8.83 -16.05
N SER A 48 0.62 -9.87 -16.48
CA SER A 48 0.09 -10.98 -17.29
C SER A 48 -0.45 -12.16 -16.45
N CYS A 49 -0.63 -11.98 -15.14
CA CYS A 49 -1.14 -13.03 -14.26
C CYS A 49 -2.57 -13.44 -14.66
N SER A 50 -2.93 -14.70 -14.41
CA SER A 50 -4.22 -15.27 -14.85
C SER A 50 -4.97 -15.93 -13.70
N THR A 51 -6.31 -15.87 -13.75
CA THR A 51 -7.21 -16.69 -12.92
C THR A 51 -7.23 -18.15 -13.36
N LYS A 52 -6.88 -18.45 -14.62
CA LYS A 52 -6.77 -19.80 -15.16
C LYS A 52 -5.41 -20.40 -14.80
N THR A 53 -5.27 -20.88 -13.56
CA THR A 53 -4.06 -21.59 -13.12
C THR A 53 -4.22 -23.10 -13.30
N ARG A 54 -3.10 -23.82 -13.46
CA ARG A 54 -3.14 -25.30 -13.47
C ARG A 54 -3.55 -25.81 -12.09
N LYS A 55 -4.16 -27.01 -12.03
CA LYS A 55 -4.52 -27.65 -10.75
C LYS A 55 -3.28 -27.74 -9.85
N GLY A 56 -3.35 -27.12 -8.66
CA GLY A 56 -2.25 -27.06 -7.69
C GLY A 56 -1.30 -25.86 -7.82
N GLN A 57 -1.47 -25.00 -8.83
CA GLN A 57 -0.66 -23.79 -9.00
C GLN A 57 -1.25 -22.62 -8.21
N LYS A 58 -0.45 -22.04 -7.29
CA LYS A 58 -0.81 -20.83 -6.52
C LYS A 58 -1.05 -19.65 -7.45
N HIS A 59 -2.08 -18.86 -7.15
CA HIS A 59 -2.29 -17.58 -7.82
C HIS A 59 -1.20 -16.57 -7.41
N VAL A 60 -0.76 -15.75 -8.37
CA VAL A 60 0.55 -15.07 -8.34
C VAL A 60 0.45 -13.60 -7.93
N CYS A 61 -0.73 -12.97 -8.01
CA CYS A 61 -0.87 -11.56 -7.66
C CYS A 61 -0.87 -11.32 -6.14
N PHE A 62 0.01 -11.98 -5.37
CA PHE A 62 0.30 -11.70 -3.97
C PHE A 62 1.44 -12.60 -3.47
N GLU A 63 2.45 -12.00 -2.83
CA GLU A 63 3.65 -12.69 -2.31
C GLU A 63 4.41 -13.51 -3.34
N ASP A 64 4.45 -12.97 -4.55
CA ASP A 64 5.07 -13.65 -5.67
C ASP A 64 5.51 -12.61 -6.69
N ASP A 65 6.82 -12.49 -6.87
CA ASP A 65 7.47 -11.53 -7.75
C ASP A 65 7.30 -11.87 -9.24
N ARG A 66 6.82 -13.08 -9.58
CA ARG A 66 6.36 -13.42 -10.93
C ARG A 66 5.19 -12.55 -11.37
N CYS A 67 4.45 -11.95 -10.42
CA CYS A 67 3.53 -10.86 -10.73
C CYS A 67 4.31 -9.56 -10.87
N ALA A 68 4.39 -9.04 -12.09
CA ALA A 68 5.09 -7.79 -12.38
C ALA A 68 4.58 -6.59 -11.54
N CYS A 69 3.30 -6.57 -11.15
CA CYS A 69 2.78 -5.54 -10.24
C CYS A 69 3.35 -5.71 -8.82
N TYR A 70 3.25 -6.91 -8.26
CA TYR A 70 3.74 -7.21 -6.91
C TYR A 70 5.25 -6.99 -6.80
N GLY A 71 6.03 -7.52 -7.76
CA GLY A 71 7.48 -7.39 -7.79
C GLY A 71 7.98 -5.94 -7.89
N LEU A 72 7.16 -5.03 -8.42
CA LEU A 72 7.46 -3.59 -8.49
C LEU A 72 6.81 -2.78 -7.36
N ASN A 73 6.38 -3.44 -6.28
CA ASN A 73 5.72 -2.83 -5.13
C ASN A 73 4.60 -1.86 -5.56
N ARG A 74 3.71 -2.33 -6.42
CA ARG A 74 2.51 -1.61 -6.85
C ARG A 74 1.31 -2.53 -6.85
N GLU A 75 0.14 -2.00 -6.52
CA GLU A 75 -1.10 -2.76 -6.69
C GLU A 75 -1.43 -2.95 -8.18
N CYS A 76 -2.20 -3.98 -8.49
CA CYS A 76 -2.71 -4.19 -9.84
C CYS A 76 -3.65 -3.05 -10.23
N ASP A 77 -3.48 -2.56 -11.46
CA ASP A 77 -4.32 -1.51 -12.04
C ASP A 77 -5.50 -2.16 -12.80
N PRO A 78 -6.76 -1.89 -12.46
CA PRO A 78 -7.91 -2.50 -13.15
C PRO A 78 -8.02 -2.12 -14.62
N ASP A 79 -7.43 -1.00 -15.04
CA ASP A 79 -7.48 -0.56 -16.44
C ASP A 79 -6.45 -1.31 -17.32
N LEU A 80 -5.51 -2.02 -16.71
CA LEU A 80 -4.40 -2.71 -17.42
C LEU A 80 -4.36 -4.20 -17.11
N CYS A 81 -4.53 -4.58 -15.84
CA CYS A 81 -4.42 -5.95 -15.36
C CYS A 81 -5.74 -6.72 -15.55
N GLY A 82 -6.12 -7.12 -16.76
CA GLY A 82 -7.41 -7.79 -16.97
C GLY A 82 -7.47 -9.24 -16.44
N THR A 83 -6.48 -10.05 -16.79
CA THR A 83 -6.59 -11.52 -16.65
C THR A 83 -6.42 -12.04 -15.24
N CYS A 84 -5.88 -11.23 -14.32
CA CYS A 84 -5.66 -11.64 -12.94
C CYS A 84 -6.94 -11.59 -12.10
N GLY A 85 -8.03 -11.00 -12.63
CA GLY A 85 -9.32 -10.91 -11.97
C GLY A 85 -9.45 -9.71 -11.02
N VAL A 86 -8.59 -8.70 -11.13
CA VAL A 86 -8.67 -7.50 -10.28
C VAL A 86 -9.94 -6.69 -10.54
N CYS A 87 -10.45 -6.66 -11.76
CA CYS A 87 -11.67 -5.93 -12.10
C CYS A 87 -12.86 -6.44 -11.29
N GLU A 88 -13.02 -7.76 -11.17
CA GLU A 88 -14.10 -8.37 -10.40
C GLU A 88 -13.89 -8.22 -8.89
N VAL A 89 -12.64 -8.22 -8.43
CA VAL A 89 -12.28 -7.97 -7.02
C VAL A 89 -12.58 -6.53 -6.60
N LEU A 90 -12.40 -5.57 -7.52
CA LEU A 90 -12.66 -4.15 -7.28
C LEU A 90 -14.11 -3.73 -7.56
N ASP A 91 -14.93 -4.61 -8.13
CA ASP A 91 -16.36 -4.38 -8.33
C ASP A 91 -17.04 -4.04 -6.99
N PRO A 92 -17.67 -2.87 -6.87
CA PRO A 92 -18.39 -2.47 -5.65
C PRO A 92 -19.43 -3.48 -5.17
N LEU A 93 -20.04 -4.25 -6.07
CA LEU A 93 -21.02 -5.29 -5.71
C LEU A 93 -20.40 -6.45 -4.94
N HIS A 94 -19.13 -6.77 -5.21
CA HIS A 94 -18.42 -7.86 -4.54
C HIS A 94 -17.55 -7.39 -3.37
N ARG A 95 -17.37 -6.07 -3.21
CA ARG A 95 -16.52 -5.47 -2.18
C ARG A 95 -16.66 -6.12 -0.78
N PRO A 96 -17.85 -6.37 -0.21
CA PRO A 96 -17.94 -6.91 1.16
C PRO A 96 -17.62 -8.42 1.28
N HIS A 97 -17.45 -9.14 0.17
CA HIS A 97 -17.34 -10.61 0.17
C HIS A 97 -15.91 -11.08 -0.13
N ASP A 98 -15.16 -11.49 0.90
CA ASP A 98 -13.79 -11.99 0.73
C ASP A 98 -13.69 -13.27 -0.12
N THR A 99 -14.80 -13.99 -0.33
CA THR A 99 -14.86 -15.16 -1.22
C THR A 99 -14.45 -14.83 -2.66
N ILE A 100 -14.61 -13.57 -3.09
CA ILE A 100 -14.20 -13.12 -4.43
C ILE A 100 -12.68 -13.20 -4.64
N LEU A 101 -11.88 -13.15 -3.57
CA LEU A 101 -10.42 -13.21 -3.68
C LEU A 101 -9.92 -14.61 -4.05
N SER A 102 -10.74 -15.65 -3.86
CA SER A 102 -10.33 -17.03 -4.12
C SER A 102 -10.06 -17.25 -5.62
N GLY A 103 -8.80 -17.56 -5.95
CA GLY A 103 -8.37 -17.76 -7.34
C GLY A 103 -8.29 -16.48 -8.19
N ARG A 104 -8.38 -15.30 -7.56
CA ARG A 104 -8.32 -13.99 -8.23
C ARG A 104 -7.31 -13.06 -7.55
N CYS A 105 -7.10 -11.91 -8.17
CA CYS A 105 -6.12 -10.92 -7.74
C CYS A 105 -6.24 -10.60 -6.25
N ASN A 106 -5.12 -10.73 -5.53
CA ASN A 106 -5.04 -10.36 -4.13
C ASN A 106 -4.02 -9.23 -3.88
N ASN A 107 -3.68 -8.47 -4.93
CA ASN A 107 -2.77 -7.31 -4.90
C ASN A 107 -3.53 -6.03 -5.30
N ALA A 108 -4.70 -5.84 -4.70
CA ALA A 108 -5.55 -4.66 -4.88
C ALA A 108 -6.29 -4.30 -3.56
N ASN A 109 -5.69 -4.63 -2.42
CA ASN A 109 -6.33 -4.58 -1.10
C ASN A 109 -6.65 -3.14 -0.66
N ILE A 110 -5.71 -2.23 -0.87
CA ILE A 110 -5.86 -0.81 -0.55
C ILE A 110 -6.91 -0.17 -1.47
N GLN A 111 -6.91 -0.50 -2.77
CA GLN A 111 -7.96 -0.04 -3.70
C GLN A 111 -9.34 -0.61 -3.36
N ARG A 112 -9.43 -1.89 -2.99
CA ARG A 112 -10.68 -2.54 -2.58
C ARG A 112 -11.24 -1.91 -1.31
N GLY A 113 -10.36 -1.50 -0.39
CA GLY A 113 -10.71 -0.67 0.77
C GLY A 113 -11.47 -1.40 1.87
N VAL A 114 -11.34 -2.72 1.96
CA VAL A 114 -12.03 -3.57 2.94
C VAL A 114 -11.08 -3.90 4.08
N ALA A 115 -11.07 -3.06 5.10
CA ALA A 115 -10.26 -3.27 6.30
C ALA A 115 -10.87 -4.33 7.21
N LYS A 116 -10.03 -5.02 8.00
CA LYS A 116 -10.52 -5.92 9.07
C LYS A 116 -11.18 -5.10 10.18
N ARG A 117 -12.16 -5.69 10.85
CA ARG A 117 -12.79 -5.07 12.02
C ARG A 117 -11.75 -4.90 13.14
N THR A 118 -11.66 -3.69 13.69
CA THR A 118 -10.76 -3.33 14.80
C THR A 118 -11.49 -2.51 15.86
N LEU A 119 -11.01 -2.62 17.10
CA LEU A 119 -11.57 -1.99 18.30
C LEU A 119 -10.51 -1.08 18.93
N LEU A 120 -10.90 0.11 19.38
CA LEU A 120 -10.02 1.01 20.11
C LEU A 120 -10.13 0.70 21.62
N GLY A 121 -9.01 0.65 22.33
CA GLY A 121 -8.99 0.43 23.77
C GLY A 121 -7.75 1.04 24.42
N THR A 122 -7.69 1.05 25.74
CA THR A 122 -6.48 1.44 26.48
C THR A 122 -5.40 0.39 26.26
N SER A 123 -4.22 0.80 25.80
CA SER A 123 -3.10 -0.11 25.59
C SER A 123 -2.46 -0.52 26.91
N MET A 124 -1.92 -1.75 26.94
CA MET A 124 -1.06 -2.22 28.03
C MET A 124 0.36 -1.66 27.95
N VAL A 125 0.73 -1.02 26.83
CA VAL A 125 2.04 -0.43 26.59
C VAL A 125 2.00 1.08 26.83
N HIS A 126 1.21 1.81 26.05
CA HIS A 126 1.12 3.26 26.16
C HIS A 126 -0.16 3.80 25.53
N GLY A 127 -0.85 4.71 26.24
CA GLY A 127 -2.01 5.43 25.72
C GLY A 127 -3.12 4.51 25.19
N PHE A 128 -3.56 4.77 23.97
CA PHE A 128 -4.52 3.91 23.26
C PHE A 128 -3.82 2.86 22.42
N GLY A 129 -4.43 1.68 22.33
CA GLY A 129 -4.05 0.59 21.45
C GLY A 129 -5.20 0.24 20.51
N LEU A 130 -4.86 -0.37 19.37
CA LEU A 130 -5.84 -0.93 18.45
C LEU A 130 -5.86 -2.45 18.59
N TYR A 131 -7.05 -3.01 18.76
CA TYR A 131 -7.27 -4.44 18.99
C TYR A 131 -7.95 -5.07 17.78
N ALA A 132 -7.61 -6.32 17.48
CA ALA A 132 -8.29 -7.12 16.49
C ALA A 132 -9.76 -7.33 16.91
N GLY A 133 -10.70 -6.91 16.07
CA GLY A 133 -12.13 -7.16 16.29
C GLY A 133 -12.63 -8.45 15.62
N GLN A 134 -11.74 -9.18 14.97
CA GLN A 134 -11.98 -10.48 14.33
C GLN A 134 -10.65 -11.24 14.24
N LYS A 135 -10.71 -12.53 13.88
CA LYS A 135 -9.50 -13.28 13.53
C LYS A 135 -8.81 -12.64 12.31
N ILE A 136 -7.49 -12.50 12.40
CA ILE A 136 -6.61 -12.07 11.29
C ILE A 136 -5.63 -13.22 11.07
N VAL A 137 -5.44 -13.63 9.83
CA VAL A 137 -4.42 -14.62 9.46
C VAL A 137 -3.23 -13.95 8.81
N GLU A 138 -2.17 -14.73 8.59
CA GLU A 138 -1.01 -14.24 7.88
C GLU A 138 -1.42 -13.64 6.52
N HIS A 139 -0.86 -12.46 6.26
CA HIS A 139 -1.04 -11.64 5.07
C HIS A 139 -2.45 -11.10 4.79
N ASP A 140 -3.39 -11.26 5.73
CA ASP A 140 -4.64 -10.54 5.68
C ASP A 140 -4.39 -9.03 5.66
N PHE A 141 -5.03 -8.31 4.73
CA PHE A 141 -5.03 -6.86 4.76
C PHE A 141 -5.85 -6.36 5.95
N VAL A 142 -5.18 -5.73 6.92
CA VAL A 142 -5.81 -5.22 8.14
C VAL A 142 -6.39 -3.83 7.93
N GLY A 143 -5.66 -2.99 7.21
CA GLY A 143 -6.11 -1.63 6.88
C GLY A 143 -4.97 -0.79 6.32
N GLU A 144 -5.34 0.37 5.78
CA GLU A 144 -4.39 1.37 5.31
C GLU A 144 -4.03 2.32 6.45
N TYR A 145 -2.77 2.71 6.57
CA TYR A 145 -2.36 3.82 7.42
C TYR A 145 -2.62 5.13 6.68
N LYS A 146 -3.57 5.94 7.17
CA LYS A 146 -4.00 7.18 6.51
C LYS A 146 -3.60 8.40 7.33
N GLY A 147 -3.11 9.42 6.64
CA GLY A 147 -2.84 10.75 7.18
C GLY A 147 -2.54 11.76 6.08
N GLU A 148 -2.07 12.94 6.47
CA GLU A 148 -1.61 13.98 5.55
C GLU A 148 -0.32 13.54 4.86
N ILE A 149 -0.22 13.69 3.55
CA ILE A 149 1.07 13.50 2.85
C ILE A 149 1.80 14.84 2.86
N ILE A 150 2.93 14.90 3.54
CA ILE A 150 3.74 16.11 3.71
C ILE A 150 5.16 15.91 3.16
N THR A 151 5.87 17.00 2.88
CA THR A 151 7.28 16.93 2.53
C THR A 151 8.12 16.57 3.76
N LYS A 152 9.30 15.98 3.55
CA LYS A 152 10.24 15.73 4.66
C LYS A 152 10.57 16.99 5.46
N SER A 153 10.75 18.13 4.79
CA SER A 153 10.99 19.42 5.47
C SER A 153 9.85 19.87 6.38
N GLU A 154 8.59 19.63 5.99
CA GLU A 154 7.43 19.93 6.83
C GLU A 154 7.32 18.92 7.97
N SER A 155 7.67 17.66 7.72
CA SER A 155 7.76 16.64 8.75
C SER A 155 8.78 17.01 9.82
N ASP A 156 10.01 17.40 9.43
CA ASP A 156 11.07 17.84 10.36
C ASP A 156 10.59 19.02 11.23
N ARG A 157 9.89 19.98 10.61
CA ARG A 157 9.31 21.13 11.33
C ARG A 157 8.26 20.70 12.36
N ARG A 158 7.39 19.75 12.02
CA ARG A 158 6.35 19.22 12.93
C ARG A 158 6.95 18.32 14.01
N ALA A 159 7.95 17.50 13.66
CA ALA A 159 8.63 16.58 14.55
C ALA A 159 9.27 17.28 15.75
N ALA A 160 9.82 18.49 15.55
CA ALA A 160 10.34 19.31 16.65
C ALA A 160 9.28 19.62 17.72
N VAL A 161 8.01 19.80 17.33
CA VAL A 161 6.89 19.99 18.27
C VAL A 161 6.46 18.65 18.89
N TYR A 162 6.36 17.61 18.07
CA TYR A 162 5.91 16.28 18.48
C TYR A 162 6.88 15.61 19.47
N GLU A 163 8.17 15.90 19.39
CA GLU A 163 9.19 15.44 20.34
C GLU A 163 8.93 15.96 21.76
N HIS A 164 8.46 17.20 21.89
CA HIS A 164 8.05 17.77 23.18
C HIS A 164 6.74 17.15 23.68
N GLN A 165 5.83 16.78 22.77
CA GLN A 165 4.57 16.11 23.10
C GLN A 165 4.73 14.61 23.39
N LYS A 166 5.90 14.03 23.10
CA LYS A 166 6.20 12.59 23.22
C LYS A 166 5.20 11.73 22.45
N LEU A 167 4.73 12.22 21.31
CA LEU A 167 3.73 11.57 20.48
C LEU A 167 4.00 11.87 19.00
N SER A 168 4.40 10.86 18.23
CA SER A 168 4.65 10.99 16.79
C SER A 168 3.87 9.94 16.01
N TYR A 169 3.19 10.39 14.97
CA TYR A 169 2.45 9.57 14.01
C TYR A 169 2.99 9.77 12.59
N LEU A 170 4.29 10.05 12.48
CA LEU A 170 5.01 10.27 11.24
C LEU A 170 5.62 8.97 10.75
N PHE A 171 5.39 8.64 9.48
CA PHE A 171 6.09 7.54 8.80
C PHE A 171 6.61 7.98 7.44
N SER A 172 7.86 7.59 7.15
CA SER A 172 8.47 7.77 5.84
C SER A 172 7.66 7.02 4.77
N LEU A 173 7.23 7.74 3.73
CA LEU A 173 6.38 7.20 2.67
C LEU A 173 7.18 6.92 1.39
N ASN A 174 8.06 7.83 1.01
CA ASN A 174 8.92 7.71 -0.16
C ASN A 174 10.16 8.63 -0.01
N LYS A 175 10.96 8.80 -1.06
CA LYS A 175 12.21 9.57 -0.99
C LYS A 175 12.05 10.98 -0.41
N THR A 176 10.94 11.68 -0.71
CA THR A 176 10.76 13.10 -0.39
C THR A 176 9.50 13.41 0.42
N GLN A 177 8.65 12.42 0.69
CA GLN A 177 7.39 12.59 1.41
C GLN A 177 7.28 11.65 2.61
N GLU A 178 6.55 12.12 3.61
CA GLU A 178 6.12 11.37 4.79
C GLU A 178 4.60 11.45 4.92
N ILE A 179 4.03 10.54 5.71
CA ILE A 179 2.63 10.56 6.09
C ILE A 179 2.51 10.93 7.57
N ASP A 180 1.67 11.93 7.87
CA ASP A 180 1.40 12.42 9.22
C ASP A 180 -0.05 12.12 9.61
N SER A 181 -0.25 11.22 10.58
CA SER A 181 -1.59 10.87 11.06
C SER A 181 -2.03 11.62 12.32
N THR A 182 -1.32 12.68 12.71
CA THR A 182 -1.56 13.43 13.96
C THR A 182 -2.92 14.11 13.97
N TYR A 183 -3.23 14.91 12.94
CA TYR A 183 -4.49 15.65 12.85
C TYR A 183 -5.54 14.98 11.98
N PHE A 184 -5.12 14.42 10.83
CA PHE A 184 -6.00 13.66 9.94
C PHE A 184 -5.52 12.23 9.91
N GLY A 185 -6.43 11.27 10.10
CA GLY A 185 -6.08 9.87 9.96
C GLY A 185 -7.23 8.92 10.27
N ASN A 186 -6.90 7.65 10.48
CA ASN A 186 -7.87 6.62 10.82
C ASN A 186 -7.45 5.80 12.05
N LYS A 187 -8.27 4.83 12.46
CA LYS A 187 -8.02 4.00 13.65
C LYS A 187 -6.67 3.27 13.62
N VAL A 188 -6.11 3.00 12.44
CA VAL A 188 -4.83 2.30 12.25
C VAL A 188 -3.66 3.05 12.91
N ARG A 189 -3.78 4.38 13.11
CA ARG A 189 -2.75 5.17 13.80
C ARG A 189 -2.53 4.77 15.27
N PHE A 190 -3.48 4.08 15.90
CA PHE A 190 -3.40 3.64 17.29
C PHE A 190 -2.75 2.26 17.46
N ILE A 191 -2.24 1.66 16.39
CA ILE A 191 -1.44 0.44 16.47
C ILE A 191 -0.07 0.82 17.02
N ASN A 192 0.28 0.30 18.19
CA ASN A 192 1.53 0.64 18.87
C ASN A 192 2.75 -0.02 18.23
N HIS A 193 3.92 0.53 18.56
CA HIS A 193 5.19 -0.08 18.22
C HIS A 193 5.40 -1.39 18.99
N ALA A 194 5.99 -2.37 18.32
CA ALA A 194 6.70 -3.47 18.96
C ALA A 194 7.87 -3.92 18.11
N ASP A 195 8.93 -4.43 18.74
CA ASP A 195 10.04 -5.06 18.03
C ASP A 195 9.53 -6.12 17.04
N SER A 196 10.21 -6.27 15.90
CA SER A 196 9.90 -7.28 14.86
C SER A 196 9.56 -8.69 15.37
N LYS A 197 10.15 -9.14 16.48
CA LYS A 197 9.85 -10.46 17.10
C LYS A 197 8.47 -10.56 17.76
N LYS A 198 7.90 -9.42 18.18
CA LYS A 198 6.60 -9.32 18.87
C LYS A 198 5.52 -8.73 17.97
N ALA A 199 5.90 -7.96 16.96
CA ALA A 199 5.01 -7.41 15.94
C ALA A 199 4.14 -8.51 15.32
N ASN A 200 2.83 -8.31 15.35
CA ASN A 200 1.85 -9.22 14.75
C ASN A 200 1.29 -8.70 13.43
N LEU A 201 1.71 -7.50 13.02
CA LEU A 201 1.50 -6.91 11.72
C LEU A 201 2.84 -6.49 11.09
N TYR A 202 2.85 -6.37 9.77
CA TYR A 202 3.94 -5.73 9.03
C TYR A 202 3.39 -4.69 8.04
N PRO A 203 4.08 -3.55 7.86
CA PRO A 203 3.72 -2.56 6.87
C PRO A 203 4.25 -2.92 5.48
N ARG A 204 3.51 -2.54 4.44
CA ARG A 204 4.01 -2.47 3.06
C ARG A 204 3.68 -1.13 2.45
N ILE A 205 4.70 -0.45 1.95
CA ILE A 205 4.57 0.75 1.12
C ILE A 205 4.42 0.29 -0.33
N MET A 206 3.34 0.67 -0.98
CA MET A 206 3.07 0.30 -2.38
C MET A 206 2.61 1.51 -3.17
N LEU A 207 2.94 1.56 -4.46
CA LEU A 207 2.34 2.51 -5.39
C LEU A 207 0.94 2.04 -5.75
N VAL A 208 -0.06 2.87 -5.47
CA VAL A 208 -1.47 2.58 -5.68
C VAL A 208 -2.10 3.77 -6.37
N ASN A 209 -2.52 3.60 -7.62
CA ASN A 209 -3.06 4.69 -8.45
C ASN A 209 -2.17 5.94 -8.41
N LEU A 210 -0.87 5.75 -8.66
CA LEU A 210 0.17 6.79 -8.74
C LEU A 210 0.58 7.46 -7.42
N VAL A 211 0.04 7.00 -6.28
CA VAL A 211 0.42 7.53 -4.97
C VAL A 211 0.97 6.40 -4.11
N HIS A 212 2.09 6.65 -3.41
CA HIS A 212 2.59 5.70 -2.43
C HIS A 212 1.63 5.66 -1.24
N ARG A 213 1.23 4.48 -0.82
CA ARG A 213 0.29 4.26 0.31
C ARG A 213 0.83 3.13 1.18
N ILE A 214 0.47 3.15 2.47
CA ILE A 214 0.93 2.17 3.44
C ILE A 214 -0.23 1.24 3.80
N GLY A 215 -0.09 -0.04 3.50
CA GLY A 215 -0.99 -1.10 3.95
C GLY A 215 -0.38 -1.87 5.12
N LEU A 216 -1.20 -2.23 6.11
CA LEU A 216 -0.81 -3.10 7.21
C LEU A 216 -1.39 -4.50 6.97
N PHE A 217 -0.54 -5.51 7.13
CA PHE A 217 -0.86 -6.91 6.86
C PHE A 217 -0.51 -7.77 8.08
N GLY A 218 -1.25 -8.86 8.31
CA GLY A 218 -0.96 -9.78 9.41
C GLY A 218 0.37 -10.51 9.21
N SER A 219 1.30 -10.47 10.17
CA SER A 219 2.56 -11.25 10.11
C SER A 219 2.39 -12.69 10.60
N ARG A 220 1.26 -12.98 11.24
CA ARG A 220 0.90 -14.30 11.77
C ARG A 220 -0.61 -14.36 12.02
N HIS A 221 -1.06 -15.50 12.55
CA HIS A 221 -2.40 -15.59 13.14
C HIS A 221 -2.52 -14.68 14.38
N VAL A 222 -3.57 -13.87 14.42
CA VAL A 222 -3.95 -12.97 15.53
C VAL A 222 -5.38 -13.28 15.95
N LYS A 223 -5.59 -13.43 17.26
CA LYS A 223 -6.90 -13.77 17.82
C LYS A 223 -7.79 -12.53 17.91
N ASN A 224 -9.10 -12.76 17.87
CA ASN A 224 -10.06 -11.70 18.22
C ASN A 224 -9.78 -11.20 19.65
N GLY A 225 -9.74 -9.88 19.84
CA GLY A 225 -9.42 -9.20 21.10
C GLY A 225 -7.93 -9.03 21.38
N GLU A 226 -7.03 -9.53 20.52
CA GLU A 226 -5.58 -9.34 20.69
C GLU A 226 -5.15 -7.93 20.24
N GLU A 227 -4.24 -7.29 20.98
CA GLU A 227 -3.69 -5.97 20.61
C GLU A 227 -2.79 -6.10 19.38
N LEU A 228 -2.90 -5.12 18.47
CA LEU A 228 -2.15 -5.05 17.23
C LEU A 228 -0.88 -4.23 17.44
N PHE A 229 0.22 -4.71 16.85
CA PHE A 229 1.52 -4.06 16.87
C PHE A 229 2.25 -4.24 15.55
N PHE A 230 3.02 -3.22 15.15
CA PHE A 230 4.00 -3.35 14.08
C PHE A 230 5.31 -2.66 14.46
N ASP A 231 6.37 -3.05 13.78
CA ASP A 231 7.68 -2.42 13.93
C ASP A 231 7.66 -1.06 13.24
N TYR A 232 8.07 -0.01 13.96
CA TYR A 232 8.04 1.37 13.44
C TYR A 232 9.26 1.68 12.57
N GLY A 233 10.28 0.81 12.57
CA GLY A 233 11.53 0.99 11.82
C GLY A 233 12.74 0.99 12.73
#